data_AF-A0A0F9CH02-F1
#
_entry.id   AF-A0A0F9CH02-F1
#
_cell.length_a   1.000
_cell.length_b   1.000
_cell.length_c   1.000
_cell.angle_alpha   90.00
_cell.angle_beta   90.00
_cell.angle_gamma   90.00
#
_symmetry.space_group_name_H-M   'P 1'
#
loop_
_entity.id
_entity.type
_entity.pdbx_description
1 polymer ?
#
loop_
_entity_poly.entity_id
_entity_poly.type
_entity_poly.pdbx_seq_one_letter_code
_entity_poly.pdbx_strand_id
1 'polypeptide(L)'
;ISRKGIRKKDRSVRVIVEFWKMWGGKKISLTGDDRRSTNGIIRRYVGTYDDLILTNVSIQNNNALFIDKSQSERKDLLSQFIGSNVFDSLYQLAMDEMKESRGALKRMSREDYAKSLVTLQISIDEWQTEYADLEKTRKSISTELSDVEQEITKLYESKTPLSIGNLNISDLESTKADLLESVKELLKKTLSFEKQKDVLATESGSQADVVHRLDGIEDAHSIAQARHTQLQLVESQLGLLEKQRQTRQAQLNHLIEHEYDPTCEFCTRNNQSLVKQTEQLGNEVKDNLSEFYTLEEQSEQLIGSLENYDELVIDFDSFRIASGLAQTAHSDLLNAVASISNLKAKVTDKKSKLKDVKANIKLYHHSIDVIEKNAVIDEQIDELEQRQQEFTDERKVLDTKIRGVHGRLQVHKANKRKIIESISEMEELEQIIQAYEYYVEAVKR
;
A
#
# COMPACT_ATOMS: atom_id res chain seq x y z
N ILE A 1 -52.97 -46.92 76.15
CA ILE A 1 -51.60 -47.14 75.63
C ILE A 1 -51.30 -48.64 75.72
N SER A 2 -50.70 -49.24 74.70
CA SER A 2 -50.24 -50.65 74.74
C SER A 2 -48.75 -50.72 74.48
N ARG A 3 -48.08 -51.61 75.21
CA ARG A 3 -46.67 -51.90 75.02
C ARG A 3 -46.52 -53.38 74.72
N LYS A 4 -45.98 -53.70 73.55
CA LYS A 4 -45.64 -55.08 73.16
C LYS A 4 -44.13 -55.20 73.05
N GLY A 5 -43.55 -56.06 73.88
CA GLY A 5 -42.14 -56.42 73.80
C GLY A 5 -41.96 -57.58 72.83
N ILE A 6 -41.16 -57.37 71.77
CA ILE A 6 -40.72 -58.45 70.88
C ILE A 6 -39.26 -58.73 71.20
N ARG A 7 -38.98 -59.94 71.69
CA ARG A 7 -37.61 -60.40 71.95
C ARG A 7 -36.94 -60.72 70.62
N LYS A 8 -35.87 -60.02 70.32
CA LYS A 8 -35.02 -60.28 69.16
C LYS A 8 -34.13 -61.50 69.42
N LYS A 9 -33.61 -62.11 68.36
CA LYS A 9 -32.77 -63.32 68.43
C LYS A 9 -31.50 -63.14 69.28
N ASP A 10 -31.02 -61.91 69.43
CA ASP A 10 -29.87 -61.50 70.24
C ASP A 10 -30.16 -61.35 71.76
N ARG A 11 -31.34 -61.81 72.22
CA ARG A 11 -31.85 -61.65 73.60
C ARG A 11 -32.15 -60.21 74.02
N SER A 12 -32.04 -59.21 73.13
CA SER A 12 -32.54 -57.85 73.38
C SER A 12 -34.07 -57.76 73.17
N VAL A 13 -34.76 -56.91 73.92
CA VAL A 13 -36.22 -56.73 73.80
C VAL A 13 -36.50 -55.38 73.14
N ARG A 14 -37.12 -55.39 71.95
CA ARG A 14 -37.66 -54.17 71.33
C ARG A 14 -39.09 -53.98 71.81
N VAL A 15 -39.35 -52.86 72.48
CA VAL A 15 -40.68 -52.48 72.94
C VAL A 15 -41.33 -51.59 71.88
N ILE A 16 -42.42 -52.07 71.28
CA ILE A 16 -43.30 -51.28 70.41
C ILE A 16 -44.38 -50.68 71.31
N VAL A 17 -44.50 -49.35 71.27
CA VAL A 17 -45.48 -48.60 72.04
C VAL A 17 -46.55 -48.08 71.08
N GLU A 18 -47.77 -48.55 71.24
CA GLU A 18 -48.93 -47.97 70.54
C GLU A 18 -49.65 -47.00 71.48
N PHE A 19 -49.74 -45.74 71.06
CA PHE A 19 -50.54 -44.70 71.69
C PHE A 19 -51.70 -44.32 70.77
N TRP A 20 -52.90 -44.22 71.31
CA TRP A 20 -54.12 -43.93 70.55
C TRP A 20 -55.16 -43.26 71.43
N LYS A 21 -56.10 -42.55 70.81
CA LYS A 21 -57.33 -42.07 71.45
C LYS A 21 -58.56 -42.74 70.82
N MET A 22 -59.62 -42.86 71.60
CA MET A 22 -60.93 -43.28 71.11
C MET A 22 -61.77 -42.02 70.87
N TRP A 23 -62.32 -41.86 69.67
CA TRP A 23 -63.22 -40.74 69.36
C TRP A 23 -64.37 -41.27 68.50
N GLY A 24 -65.62 -41.06 68.93
CA GLY A 24 -66.81 -41.56 68.23
C GLY A 24 -66.78 -43.07 67.94
N GLY A 25 -66.25 -43.87 68.88
CA GLY A 25 -66.14 -45.32 68.75
C GLY A 25 -64.99 -45.83 67.86
N LYS A 26 -64.21 -44.96 67.18
CA LYS A 26 -63.07 -45.35 66.33
C LYS A 26 -61.72 -45.10 67.04
N LYS A 27 -60.77 -46.02 66.83
CA LYS A 27 -59.38 -45.94 67.32
C LYS A 27 -58.55 -45.04 66.38
N ILE A 28 -58.08 -43.91 66.88
CA ILE A 28 -57.19 -42.99 66.14
C ILE A 28 -55.78 -43.11 66.71
N SER A 29 -54.81 -43.54 65.89
CA SER A 29 -53.41 -43.66 66.31
C SER A 29 -52.79 -42.29 66.55
N LEU A 30 -52.08 -42.15 67.67
CA LEU A 30 -51.31 -40.98 68.09
C LEU A 30 -49.83 -41.36 68.31
N THR A 31 -49.39 -42.45 67.67
CA THR A 31 -48.00 -42.91 67.74
C THR A 31 -47.20 -42.14 66.70
N GLY A 32 -46.11 -41.50 67.11
CA GLY A 32 -45.19 -40.80 66.21
C GLY A 32 -44.21 -41.77 65.54
N ASP A 33 -43.42 -41.26 64.60
CA ASP A 33 -42.51 -42.06 63.77
C ASP A 33 -41.39 -42.73 64.57
N ASP A 34 -41.04 -42.16 65.71
CA ASP A 34 -40.01 -42.66 66.61
C ASP A 34 -40.41 -42.51 68.10
N ARG A 35 -39.58 -43.05 68.99
CA ARG A 35 -39.85 -43.00 70.44
C ARG A 35 -39.89 -41.55 70.96
N ARG A 36 -39.06 -40.64 70.43
CA ARG A 36 -38.94 -39.26 70.94
C ARG A 36 -40.15 -38.43 70.52
N SER A 37 -40.60 -38.52 69.27
CA SER A 37 -41.83 -37.89 68.77
C SER A 37 -43.06 -38.48 69.44
N THR A 38 -43.16 -39.81 69.61
CA THR A 38 -44.25 -40.44 70.36
C THR A 38 -44.30 -39.93 71.79
N ASN A 39 -43.16 -39.82 72.47
CA ASN A 39 -43.09 -39.22 73.80
C ASN A 39 -43.46 -37.72 73.79
N GLY A 40 -43.10 -36.96 72.75
CA GLY A 40 -43.49 -35.57 72.58
C GLY A 40 -45.01 -35.40 72.42
N ILE A 41 -45.64 -36.27 71.61
CA ILE A 41 -47.10 -36.31 71.45
C ILE A 41 -47.75 -36.70 72.78
N ILE A 42 -47.25 -37.73 73.46
CA ILE A 42 -47.75 -38.12 74.79
C ILE A 42 -47.65 -36.93 75.76
N ARG A 43 -46.53 -36.21 75.82
CA ARG A 43 -46.36 -35.04 76.69
C ARG A 43 -47.33 -33.89 76.36
N ARG A 44 -47.62 -33.64 75.08
CA ARG A 44 -48.63 -32.64 74.69
C ARG A 44 -50.04 -33.00 75.17
N TYR A 45 -50.37 -34.28 75.23
CA TYR A 45 -51.71 -34.75 75.63
C TYR A 45 -51.84 -35.00 77.14
N VAL A 46 -50.77 -35.41 77.82
CA VAL A 46 -50.80 -35.90 79.20
C VAL A 46 -50.05 -34.96 80.16
N GLY A 47 -49.24 -34.04 79.66
CA GLY A 47 -48.32 -33.20 80.43
C GLY A 47 -46.92 -33.80 80.55
N THR A 48 -46.01 -33.05 81.17
CA THR A 48 -44.68 -33.56 81.54
C THR A 48 -44.77 -34.54 82.71
N TYR A 49 -43.66 -35.22 83.03
CA TYR A 49 -43.64 -36.14 84.17
C TYR A 49 -43.91 -35.41 85.49
N ASP A 50 -43.29 -34.24 85.66
CA ASP A 50 -43.48 -33.40 86.83
C ASP A 50 -44.94 -32.92 86.92
N ASP A 51 -45.53 -32.55 85.77
CA ASP A 51 -46.95 -32.18 85.70
C ASP A 51 -47.86 -33.30 86.19
N LEU A 52 -47.60 -34.53 85.71
CA LEU A 52 -48.41 -35.71 86.02
C LEU A 52 -48.31 -36.13 87.50
N ILE A 53 -47.10 -36.09 88.08
CA ILE A 53 -46.88 -36.40 89.50
C ILE A 53 -47.50 -35.33 90.40
N LEU A 54 -47.50 -34.07 89.97
CA LEU A 54 -48.05 -32.98 90.77
C LEU A 54 -49.58 -32.92 90.74
N THR A 55 -50.25 -33.30 89.65
CA THR A 55 -51.72 -33.14 89.53
C THR A 55 -52.54 -34.43 89.59
N ASN A 56 -52.01 -35.54 89.07
CA ASN A 56 -52.82 -36.74 88.78
C ASN A 56 -52.42 -37.98 89.58
N VAL A 57 -51.27 -37.97 90.28
CA VAL A 57 -50.75 -39.14 90.99
C VAL A 57 -50.40 -38.78 92.44
N SER A 58 -51.12 -39.37 93.40
CA SER A 58 -50.80 -39.26 94.83
C SER A 58 -50.08 -40.52 95.29
N ILE A 59 -48.80 -40.43 95.63
CA ILE A 59 -47.99 -41.58 96.08
C ILE A 59 -48.18 -41.76 97.59
N GLN A 60 -48.61 -42.94 98.05
CA GLN A 60 -48.72 -43.25 99.49
C GLN A 60 -47.36 -43.01 100.18
N ASN A 61 -47.36 -42.21 101.25
CA ASN A 61 -46.20 -41.60 101.97
C ASN A 61 -45.50 -40.39 101.35
N ASN A 62 -45.96 -39.84 100.22
CA ASN A 62 -45.46 -38.56 99.68
C ASN A 62 -46.61 -37.67 99.14
N ASN A 63 -47.71 -37.62 99.90
CA ASN A 63 -48.89 -36.82 99.56
C ASN A 63 -48.69 -35.31 99.80
N ALA A 64 -47.54 -34.91 100.32
CA ALA A 64 -47.25 -33.54 100.69
C ALA A 64 -46.31 -32.81 99.71
N LEU A 65 -45.99 -33.37 98.53
CA LEU A 65 -45.13 -32.69 97.53
C LEU A 65 -45.60 -31.27 97.14
N PHE A 66 -46.91 -31.02 97.10
CA PHE A 66 -47.46 -29.67 96.96
C PHE A 66 -47.62 -28.96 98.32
N ILE A 67 -47.92 -29.71 99.39
CA ILE A 67 -48.21 -29.19 100.75
C ILE A 67 -46.93 -28.84 101.55
N ASP A 68 -45.76 -29.30 101.14
CA ASP A 68 -44.46 -29.06 101.76
C ASP A 68 -43.64 -28.01 101.00
N LYS A 69 -44.02 -27.71 99.76
CA LYS A 69 -43.41 -26.62 98.98
C LYS A 69 -43.62 -25.29 99.68
N SER A 70 -42.66 -24.38 99.55
CA SER A 70 -42.88 -23.02 100.02
C SER A 70 -44.07 -22.39 99.28
N GLN A 71 -44.68 -21.36 99.88
CA GLN A 71 -45.79 -20.65 99.23
C GLN A 71 -45.38 -20.07 97.87
N SER A 72 -44.10 -19.68 97.71
CA SER A 72 -43.55 -19.22 96.43
C SER A 72 -43.56 -20.32 95.37
N GLU A 73 -43.00 -21.49 95.69
CA GLU A 73 -42.89 -22.59 94.73
C GLU A 73 -44.26 -23.15 94.33
N ARG A 74 -45.24 -23.15 95.25
CA ARG A 74 -46.63 -23.51 94.92
C ARG A 74 -47.23 -22.51 93.94
N LYS A 75 -47.02 -21.21 94.16
CA LYS A 75 -47.51 -20.14 93.29
C LYS A 75 -46.90 -20.21 91.90
N ASP A 76 -45.60 -20.49 91.80
CA ASP A 76 -44.89 -20.62 90.52
C ASP A 76 -45.35 -21.85 89.74
N LEU A 77 -45.51 -23.00 90.41
CA LEU A 77 -46.06 -24.21 89.79
C LEU A 77 -47.48 -23.99 89.28
N LEU A 78 -48.37 -23.39 90.09
CA LEU A 78 -49.73 -23.06 89.66
C LEU A 78 -49.73 -22.10 88.46
N SER A 79 -48.85 -21.11 88.45
CA SER A 79 -48.71 -20.15 87.33
C SER A 79 -48.25 -20.83 86.04
N GLN A 80 -47.35 -21.81 86.16
CA GLN A 80 -46.90 -22.65 85.04
C GLN A 80 -48.04 -23.52 84.49
N PHE A 81 -48.82 -24.18 85.34
CA PHE A 81 -49.97 -25.01 84.93
C PHE A 81 -51.08 -24.21 84.24
N ILE A 82 -51.33 -22.99 84.69
CA ILE A 82 -52.32 -22.09 84.08
C ILE A 82 -51.81 -21.52 82.75
N GLY A 83 -50.50 -21.64 82.47
CA GLY A 83 -49.87 -21.09 81.27
C GLY A 83 -49.55 -19.59 81.38
N SER A 84 -49.56 -19.03 82.60
CA SER A 84 -49.28 -17.61 82.84
C SER A 84 -47.83 -17.22 82.52
N ASN A 85 -46.89 -18.18 82.43
CA ASN A 85 -45.47 -17.91 82.15
C ASN A 85 -45.19 -17.58 80.66
N VAL A 86 -46.17 -17.78 79.77
CA VAL A 86 -46.05 -17.39 78.35
C VAL A 86 -45.94 -15.87 78.23
N PHE A 87 -46.68 -15.13 79.05
CA PHE A 87 -46.61 -13.68 79.09
C PHE A 87 -45.24 -13.17 79.55
N ASP A 88 -44.62 -13.83 80.53
CA ASP A 88 -43.26 -13.49 80.97
C ASP A 88 -42.21 -13.76 79.88
N SER A 89 -42.38 -14.83 79.11
CA SER A 89 -41.47 -15.16 77.99
C SER A 89 -41.60 -14.17 76.82
N LEU A 90 -42.83 -13.79 76.48
CA LEU A 90 -43.08 -12.78 75.46
C LEU A 90 -42.61 -11.39 75.90
N TYR A 91 -42.75 -11.08 77.20
CA TYR A 91 -42.23 -9.85 77.80
C TYR A 91 -40.70 -9.76 77.65
N GLN A 92 -39.95 -10.83 77.97
CA GLN A 92 -38.49 -10.84 77.81
C GLN A 92 -38.08 -10.69 76.34
N LEU A 93 -38.73 -11.41 75.42
CA LEU A 93 -38.45 -11.30 73.99
C LEU A 93 -38.72 -9.89 73.47
N ALA A 94 -39.86 -9.30 73.82
CA ALA A 94 -40.18 -7.92 73.45
C ALA A 94 -39.17 -6.91 74.04
N MET A 95 -38.68 -7.14 75.26
CA MET A 95 -37.71 -6.28 75.90
C MET A 95 -36.31 -6.36 75.24
N ASP A 96 -35.89 -7.54 74.79
CA ASP A 96 -34.65 -7.73 74.05
C ASP A 96 -34.73 -7.09 72.66
N GLU A 97 -35.80 -7.33 71.89
CA GLU A 97 -36.04 -6.71 70.57
C GLU A 97 -36.13 -5.18 70.67
N MET A 98 -36.82 -4.67 71.69
CA MET A 98 -36.88 -3.23 71.97
C MET A 98 -35.49 -2.64 72.26
N LYS A 99 -34.65 -3.36 73.01
CA LYS A 99 -33.29 -2.92 73.34
C LYS A 99 -32.39 -2.93 72.11
N GLU A 100 -32.49 -3.95 71.27
CA GLU A 100 -31.74 -4.05 70.01
C GLU A 100 -32.16 -2.93 69.05
N SER A 101 -33.47 -2.73 68.86
CA SER A 101 -34.03 -1.67 68.01
C SER A 101 -33.62 -0.28 68.50
N ARG A 102 -33.69 -0.01 69.82
CA ARG A 102 -33.18 1.24 70.42
C ARG A 102 -31.67 1.41 70.22
N GLY A 103 -30.92 0.33 70.26
CA GLY A 103 -29.48 0.32 69.97
C GLY A 103 -29.18 0.71 68.51
N ALA A 104 -29.97 0.20 67.56
CA ALA A 104 -29.89 0.55 66.15
C ALA A 104 -30.28 2.02 65.90
N LEU A 105 -31.43 2.45 66.43
CA LEU A 105 -31.89 3.84 66.34
C LEU A 105 -30.86 4.82 66.91
N LYS A 106 -30.25 4.51 68.06
CA LYS A 106 -29.21 5.35 68.67
C LYS A 106 -27.94 5.45 67.82
N ARG A 107 -27.62 4.45 66.98
CA ARG A 107 -26.48 4.53 66.06
C ARG A 107 -26.80 5.45 64.89
N MET A 108 -28.00 5.35 64.33
CA MET A 108 -28.44 6.18 63.20
C MET A 108 -28.69 7.64 63.61
N SER A 109 -29.31 7.87 64.77
CA SER A 109 -29.60 9.20 65.33
C SER A 109 -28.36 10.05 65.70
N ARG A 110 -27.15 9.47 65.69
CA ARG A 110 -25.89 10.23 65.90
C ARG A 110 -25.55 11.14 64.73
N GLU A 111 -26.09 10.87 63.55
CA GLU A 111 -25.84 11.66 62.35
C GLU A 111 -26.86 12.80 62.23
N ASP A 112 -26.38 14.03 62.01
CA ASP A 112 -27.24 15.19 61.76
C ASP A 112 -27.71 15.19 60.29
N TYR A 113 -28.68 14.33 60.00
CA TYR A 113 -29.23 14.17 58.65
C TYR A 113 -29.89 15.44 58.14
N ALA A 114 -30.50 16.25 59.02
CA ALA A 114 -31.13 17.51 58.64
C ALA A 114 -30.12 18.51 58.07
N LYS A 115 -29.00 18.76 58.76
CA LYS A 115 -27.93 19.62 58.24
C LYS A 115 -27.29 19.05 56.98
N SER A 116 -27.11 17.73 56.92
CA SER A 116 -26.54 17.05 55.76
C SER A 116 -27.42 17.18 54.52
N LEU A 117 -28.74 17.04 54.68
CA LEU A 117 -29.71 17.23 53.60
C LEU A 117 -29.75 18.66 53.09
N VAL A 118 -29.73 19.65 53.98
CA VAL A 118 -29.70 21.08 53.59
C VAL A 118 -28.43 21.38 52.80
N THR A 119 -27.27 20.94 53.30
CA THR A 119 -25.98 21.15 52.64
C THR A 119 -25.95 20.48 51.26
N LEU A 120 -26.42 19.23 51.15
CA LEU A 120 -26.50 18.53 49.88
C LEU A 120 -27.48 19.18 48.91
N GLN A 121 -28.59 19.72 49.40
CA GLN A 121 -29.57 20.40 48.55
C GLN A 121 -28.98 21.68 47.96
N ILE A 122 -28.29 22.49 48.76
CA ILE A 122 -27.59 23.70 48.28
C ILE A 122 -26.59 23.32 47.18
N SER A 123 -25.74 22.31 47.44
CA SER A 123 -24.77 21.84 46.42
C SER A 123 -25.46 21.32 45.15
N ILE A 124 -26.58 20.60 45.27
CA ILE A 124 -27.34 20.13 44.09
C ILE A 124 -27.83 21.31 43.26
N ASP A 125 -28.36 22.35 43.90
CA ASP A 125 -28.91 23.53 43.22
C ASP A 125 -27.79 24.35 42.53
N GLU A 126 -26.64 24.50 43.19
CA GLU A 126 -25.44 25.12 42.62
C GLU A 126 -24.95 24.36 41.38
N TRP A 127 -24.71 23.05 41.51
CA TRP A 127 -24.25 22.21 40.40
C TRP A 127 -25.27 22.13 39.26
N GLN A 128 -26.56 22.17 39.57
CA GLN A 128 -27.62 22.16 38.56
C GLN A 128 -27.67 23.49 37.78
N THR A 129 -27.42 24.61 38.44
CA THR A 129 -27.32 25.93 37.80
C THR A 129 -26.09 26.00 36.89
N GLU A 130 -24.92 25.61 37.41
CA GLU A 130 -23.69 25.56 36.62
C GLU A 130 -23.83 24.63 35.40
N TYR A 131 -24.45 23.46 35.57
CA TYR A 131 -24.73 22.55 34.45
C TYR A 131 -25.59 23.21 33.36
N ALA A 132 -26.65 23.92 33.74
CA ALA A 132 -27.54 24.59 32.80
C ALA A 132 -26.82 25.71 32.02
N ASP A 133 -25.97 26.49 32.70
CA ASP A 133 -25.19 27.56 32.07
C ASP A 133 -24.15 27.02 31.09
N LEU A 134 -23.46 25.94 31.47
CA LEU A 134 -22.51 25.26 30.57
C LEU A 134 -23.24 24.64 29.36
N GLU A 135 -24.42 24.04 29.55
CA GLU A 135 -25.21 23.52 28.43
C GLU A 135 -25.69 24.62 27.49
N LYS A 136 -26.08 25.79 28.02
CA LYS A 136 -26.47 26.95 27.20
C LYS A 136 -25.30 27.43 26.36
N THR A 137 -24.12 27.54 26.96
CA THR A 137 -22.88 27.93 26.26
C THR A 137 -22.54 26.91 25.16
N ARG A 138 -22.69 25.61 25.45
CA ARG A 138 -22.45 24.54 24.46
C ARG A 138 -23.38 24.66 23.26
N LYS A 139 -24.65 25.00 23.50
CA LYS A 139 -25.62 25.22 22.41
C LYS A 139 -25.21 26.41 21.54
N SER A 140 -24.76 27.52 22.12
CA SER A 140 -24.27 28.70 21.37
C SER A 140 -23.08 28.36 20.48
N ILE A 141 -22.06 27.69 21.02
CA ILE A 141 -20.89 27.28 20.24
C ILE A 141 -21.29 26.30 19.12
N SER A 142 -22.26 25.41 19.39
CA SER A 142 -22.75 24.49 18.36
C SER A 142 -23.53 25.18 17.23
N THR A 143 -24.22 26.28 17.51
CA THR A 143 -24.86 27.09 16.45
C THR A 143 -23.82 27.84 15.64
N GLU A 144 -22.83 28.45 16.31
CA GLU A 144 -21.74 29.17 15.63
C GLU A 144 -20.90 28.25 14.74
N LEU A 145 -20.61 27.02 15.17
CA LEU A 145 -19.97 25.99 14.33
C LEU A 145 -20.79 25.68 13.08
N SER A 146 -22.10 25.51 13.22
CA SER A 146 -22.98 25.23 12.08
C SER A 146 -23.05 26.40 11.10
N ASP A 147 -22.99 27.63 11.60
CA ASP A 147 -23.00 28.83 10.75
C ASP A 147 -21.69 28.94 9.96
N VAL A 148 -20.54 28.74 10.62
CA VAL A 148 -19.21 28.70 9.97
C VAL A 148 -19.15 27.60 8.90
N GLU A 149 -19.65 26.40 9.18
CA GLU A 149 -19.72 25.30 8.21
C GLU A 149 -20.56 25.66 6.96
N GLN A 150 -21.67 26.37 7.16
CA GLN A 150 -22.50 26.83 6.05
C GLN A 150 -21.81 27.95 5.24
N GLU A 151 -21.08 28.85 5.90
CA GLU A 151 -20.31 29.90 5.23
C GLU A 151 -19.18 29.31 4.39
N ILE A 152 -18.41 28.37 4.95
CA ILE A 152 -17.37 27.62 4.21
C ILE A 152 -17.98 26.95 2.98
N THR A 153 -19.12 26.26 3.14
CA THR A 153 -19.80 25.58 2.02
C THR A 153 -20.20 26.57 0.92
N LYS A 154 -20.80 27.71 1.28
CA LYS A 154 -21.17 28.77 0.31
C LYS A 154 -19.96 29.34 -0.42
N LEU A 155 -18.84 29.53 0.28
CA LEU A 155 -17.59 30.00 -0.34
C LEU A 155 -17.06 28.97 -1.34
N TYR A 156 -17.05 27.68 -0.99
CA TYR A 156 -16.70 26.62 -1.94
C TYR A 156 -17.63 26.58 -3.17
N GLU A 157 -18.94 26.77 -3.00
CA GLU A 157 -19.90 26.86 -4.11
C GLU A 157 -19.70 28.10 -4.99
N SER A 158 -19.22 29.19 -4.42
CA SER A 158 -18.94 30.43 -5.15
C SER A 158 -17.67 30.38 -6.00
N LYS A 159 -16.80 29.38 -5.76
CA LYS A 159 -15.59 29.18 -6.57
C LYS A 159 -15.97 28.84 -8.00
N THR A 160 -15.40 29.60 -8.93
CA THR A 160 -15.60 29.30 -10.36
C THR A 160 -14.62 28.19 -10.76
N PRO A 161 -15.10 27.07 -11.35
CA PRO A 161 -14.22 25.98 -11.74
C PRO A 161 -13.26 26.46 -12.84
N LEU A 162 -11.97 26.43 -12.54
CA LEU A 162 -10.92 26.75 -13.49
C LEU A 162 -10.58 25.50 -14.30
N SER A 163 -10.78 25.56 -15.62
CA SER A 163 -10.29 24.54 -16.57
C SER A 163 -8.76 24.61 -16.77
N ILE A 164 -8.08 25.50 -16.04
CA ILE A 164 -6.66 25.76 -16.14
C ILE A 164 -6.01 25.11 -14.92
N GLY A 165 -5.56 23.87 -15.09
CA GLY A 165 -4.77 23.20 -14.06
C GLY A 165 -3.48 23.96 -13.84
N ASN A 166 -3.27 24.45 -12.60
CA ASN A 166 -2.04 25.04 -12.05
C ASN A 166 -1.00 25.53 -13.09
N LEU A 167 -1.40 26.44 -13.99
CA LEU A 167 -0.52 26.96 -15.03
C LEU A 167 0.31 28.10 -14.44
N ASN A 168 1.61 27.88 -14.26
CA ASN A 168 2.54 28.92 -13.87
C ASN A 168 2.93 29.76 -15.10
N ILE A 169 2.54 31.04 -15.10
CA ILE A 169 2.82 31.97 -16.20
C ILE A 169 4.32 32.18 -16.42
N SER A 170 5.12 32.20 -15.36
CA SER A 170 6.58 32.37 -15.44
C SER A 170 7.22 31.22 -16.22
N ASP A 171 6.78 29.99 -15.96
CA ASP A 171 7.30 28.79 -16.63
C ASP A 171 6.87 28.77 -18.11
N LEU A 172 5.64 29.19 -18.41
CA LEU A 172 5.13 29.31 -19.77
C LEU A 172 5.89 30.38 -20.59
N GLU A 173 6.18 31.53 -19.98
CA GLU A 173 6.94 32.59 -20.64
C GLU A 173 8.40 32.21 -20.89
N SER A 174 9.05 31.55 -19.92
CA SER A 174 10.39 30.97 -20.09
C SER A 174 10.39 29.95 -21.24
N THR A 175 9.46 29.00 -21.21
CA THR A 175 9.34 27.96 -22.25
C THR A 175 9.11 28.56 -23.64
N LYS A 176 8.30 29.63 -23.74
CA LYS A 176 8.08 30.37 -24.98
C LYS A 176 9.38 31.00 -25.50
N ALA A 177 10.17 31.64 -24.63
CA ALA A 177 11.44 32.26 -24.99
C ALA A 177 12.44 31.20 -25.50
N ASP A 178 12.58 30.08 -24.78
CA ASP A 178 13.47 28.98 -25.15
C ASP A 178 13.08 28.33 -26.48
N LEU A 179 11.78 28.12 -26.70
CA LEU A 179 11.27 27.60 -27.97
C LEU A 179 11.53 28.57 -29.13
N LEU A 180 11.36 29.88 -28.92
CA LEU A 180 11.65 30.89 -29.94
C LEU A 180 13.13 30.90 -30.33
N GLU A 181 14.04 30.92 -29.36
CA GLU A 181 15.48 30.92 -29.64
C GLU A 181 15.90 29.61 -30.30
N SER A 182 15.36 28.47 -29.84
CA SER A 182 15.63 27.18 -30.45
C SER A 182 15.13 27.07 -31.90
N VAL A 183 13.94 27.61 -32.21
CA VAL A 183 13.44 27.66 -33.59
C VAL A 183 14.34 28.54 -34.46
N LYS A 184 14.80 29.68 -33.96
CA LYS A 184 15.69 30.60 -34.66
C LYS A 184 17.03 29.94 -34.99
N GLU A 185 17.64 29.24 -34.03
CA GLU A 185 18.89 28.51 -34.24
C GLU A 185 18.73 27.35 -35.24
N LEU A 186 17.63 26.60 -35.17
CA LEU A 186 17.34 25.56 -36.15
C LEU A 186 17.17 26.13 -37.57
N LEU A 187 16.45 27.25 -37.72
CA LEU A 187 16.28 27.91 -39.02
C LEU A 187 17.61 28.41 -39.59
N LYS A 188 18.50 28.98 -38.77
CA LYS A 188 19.86 29.36 -39.22
C LYS A 188 20.63 28.15 -39.73
N LYS A 189 20.59 27.02 -39.02
CA LYS A 189 21.23 25.77 -39.46
C LYS A 189 20.61 25.25 -40.77
N THR A 190 19.28 25.28 -40.90
CA THR A 190 18.60 24.90 -42.14
C THR A 190 19.07 25.73 -43.32
N LEU A 191 19.15 27.07 -43.17
CA LEU A 191 19.65 27.96 -44.22
C LEU A 191 21.10 27.67 -44.60
N SER A 192 21.95 27.31 -43.62
CA SER A 192 23.34 26.92 -43.90
C SER A 192 23.42 25.65 -44.76
N PHE A 193 22.63 24.63 -44.42
CA PHE A 193 22.59 23.40 -45.22
C PHE A 193 21.92 23.61 -46.59
N GLU A 194 20.93 24.50 -46.70
CA GLU A 194 20.33 24.84 -48.00
C GLU A 194 21.36 25.48 -48.94
N LYS A 195 22.19 26.40 -48.44
CA LYS A 195 23.32 26.95 -49.21
C LYS A 195 24.33 25.87 -49.61
N GLN A 196 24.70 24.98 -48.69
CA GLN A 196 25.62 23.89 -48.98
C GLN A 196 25.07 22.94 -50.06
N LYS A 197 23.77 22.63 -49.99
CA LYS A 197 23.07 21.80 -50.97
C LYS A 197 23.12 22.43 -52.37
N ASP A 198 22.95 23.75 -52.50
CA ASP A 198 23.02 24.42 -53.81
C ASP A 198 24.44 24.39 -54.41
N VAL A 199 25.48 24.54 -53.58
CA VAL A 199 26.89 24.40 -54.00
C VAL A 199 27.18 22.98 -54.47
N LEU A 200 26.85 21.97 -53.65
CA LEU A 200 27.06 20.55 -53.96
C LEU A 200 26.30 20.10 -55.21
N ALA A 201 25.09 20.62 -55.45
CA ALA A 201 24.33 20.34 -56.65
C ALA A 201 25.03 20.87 -57.91
N THR A 202 25.63 22.06 -57.81
CA THR A 202 26.39 22.67 -58.91
C THR A 202 27.69 21.89 -59.18
N GLU A 203 28.43 21.54 -58.13
CA GLU A 203 29.65 20.72 -58.23
C GLU A 203 29.34 19.34 -58.82
N SER A 204 28.35 18.63 -58.29
CA SER A 204 27.93 17.31 -58.77
C SER A 204 27.49 17.36 -60.25
N GLY A 205 26.74 18.39 -60.65
CA GLY A 205 26.35 18.58 -62.05
C GLY A 205 27.55 18.81 -62.98
N SER A 206 28.49 19.68 -62.60
CA SER A 206 29.69 19.96 -63.41
C SER A 206 30.58 18.73 -63.61
N GLN A 207 30.71 17.88 -62.58
CA GLN A 207 31.49 16.65 -62.67
C GLN A 207 30.74 15.56 -63.45
N ALA A 208 29.42 15.47 -63.30
CA ALA A 208 28.58 14.56 -64.09
C ALA A 208 28.64 14.88 -65.60
N ASP A 209 28.71 16.16 -65.97
CA ASP A 209 28.90 16.56 -67.38
C ASP A 209 30.25 16.06 -67.94
N VAL A 210 31.33 16.11 -67.16
CA VAL A 210 32.64 15.56 -67.57
C VAL A 210 32.58 14.05 -67.74
N VAL A 211 31.96 13.35 -66.79
CA VAL A 211 31.76 11.89 -66.83
C VAL A 211 30.95 11.50 -68.07
N HIS A 212 29.84 12.21 -68.36
CA HIS A 212 29.01 11.95 -69.53
C HIS A 212 29.73 12.25 -70.85
N ARG A 213 30.61 13.27 -70.90
CA ARG A 213 31.37 13.59 -72.11
C ARG A 213 32.38 12.51 -72.49
N LEU A 214 32.84 11.73 -71.52
CA LEU A 214 33.82 10.65 -71.69
C LEU A 214 33.16 9.27 -71.52
N ASP A 215 31.87 9.17 -71.89
CA ASP A 215 31.14 7.91 -71.83
C ASP A 215 31.81 6.84 -72.71
N GLY A 216 31.89 5.61 -72.20
CA GLY A 216 32.59 4.50 -72.84
C GLY A 216 34.13 4.55 -72.80
N ILE A 217 34.74 5.54 -72.13
CA ILE A 217 36.21 5.63 -72.04
C ILE A 217 36.84 4.50 -71.23
N GLU A 218 36.12 3.96 -70.24
CA GLU A 218 36.60 2.80 -69.47
C GLU A 218 36.80 1.58 -70.36
N ASP A 219 35.83 1.30 -71.25
CA ASP A 219 35.90 0.19 -72.21
C ASP A 219 37.04 0.42 -73.21
N ALA A 220 37.15 1.64 -73.75
CA ALA A 220 38.20 2.01 -74.68
C ALA A 220 39.60 1.86 -74.05
N HIS A 221 39.79 2.34 -72.83
CA HIS A 221 41.04 2.21 -72.08
C HIS A 221 41.36 0.74 -71.79
N SER A 222 40.38 -0.06 -71.36
CA SER A 222 40.58 -1.49 -71.09
C SER A 222 41.04 -2.26 -72.34
N ILE A 223 40.43 -1.99 -73.50
CA ILE A 223 40.81 -2.63 -74.77
C ILE A 223 42.22 -2.20 -75.17
N ALA A 224 42.52 -0.91 -75.11
CA ALA A 224 43.82 -0.38 -75.48
C ALA A 224 44.92 -0.88 -74.54
N GLN A 225 44.67 -0.95 -73.23
CA GLN A 225 45.61 -1.50 -72.25
C GLN A 225 45.91 -2.99 -72.50
N ALA A 226 44.90 -3.78 -72.87
CA ALA A 226 45.10 -5.18 -73.25
C ALA A 226 46.00 -5.31 -74.50
N ARG A 227 45.76 -4.48 -75.52
CA ARG A 227 46.60 -4.43 -76.74
C ARG A 227 48.02 -3.95 -76.44
N HIS A 228 48.19 -2.96 -75.56
CA HIS A 228 49.51 -2.49 -75.15
C HIS A 228 50.29 -3.59 -74.43
N THR A 229 49.61 -4.37 -73.57
CA THR A 229 50.21 -5.54 -72.91
C THR A 229 50.60 -6.63 -73.92
N GLN A 230 49.76 -6.86 -74.95
CA GLN A 230 50.08 -7.79 -76.04
C GLN A 230 51.29 -7.32 -76.85
N LEU A 231 51.39 -6.03 -77.15
CA LEU A 231 52.53 -5.46 -77.87
C LEU A 231 53.84 -5.69 -77.11
N GLN A 232 53.86 -5.40 -75.80
CA GLN A 232 55.04 -5.65 -74.96
C GLN A 232 55.48 -7.12 -74.97
N LEU A 233 54.52 -8.06 -75.02
CA LEU A 233 54.81 -9.48 -75.13
C LEU A 233 55.43 -9.83 -76.50
N VAL A 234 54.85 -9.32 -77.59
CA VAL A 234 55.35 -9.54 -78.97
C VAL A 234 56.75 -8.95 -79.14
N GLU A 235 56.99 -7.73 -78.65
CA GLU A 235 58.31 -7.09 -78.67
C GLU A 235 59.36 -7.90 -77.90
N SER A 236 58.98 -8.43 -76.72
CA SER A 236 59.86 -9.32 -75.96
C SER A 236 60.16 -10.62 -76.71
N GLN A 237 59.20 -11.19 -77.44
CA GLN A 237 59.38 -12.39 -78.26
C GLN A 237 60.29 -12.10 -79.46
N LEU A 238 60.08 -10.99 -80.17
CA LEU A 238 60.93 -10.52 -81.26
C LEU A 238 62.38 -10.36 -80.79
N GLY A 239 62.61 -9.72 -79.65
CA GLY A 239 63.96 -9.57 -79.08
C GLY A 239 64.63 -10.89 -78.71
N LEU A 240 63.86 -11.91 -78.33
CA LEU A 240 64.37 -13.26 -78.05
C LEU A 240 64.69 -14.02 -79.34
N LEU A 241 63.77 -14.00 -80.32
CA LEU A 241 63.94 -14.57 -81.64
C LEU A 241 65.13 -13.97 -82.38
N GLU A 242 65.34 -12.66 -82.28
CA GLU A 242 66.48 -12.00 -82.90
C GLU A 242 67.81 -12.49 -82.31
N LYS A 243 67.91 -12.60 -80.98
CA LYS A 243 69.11 -13.17 -80.32
C LYS A 243 69.36 -14.62 -80.72
N GLN A 244 68.30 -15.43 -80.79
CA GLN A 244 68.42 -16.82 -81.22
C GLN A 244 68.87 -16.91 -82.68
N ARG A 245 68.30 -16.08 -83.58
CA ARG A 245 68.70 -15.99 -84.98
C ARG A 245 70.17 -15.61 -85.12
N GLN A 246 70.63 -14.57 -84.42
CA GLN A 246 72.04 -14.16 -84.47
C GLN A 246 72.97 -15.28 -84.01
N THR A 247 72.60 -16.00 -82.95
CA THR A 247 73.38 -17.13 -82.42
C THR A 247 73.44 -18.29 -83.43
N ARG A 248 72.29 -18.71 -83.97
CA ARG A 248 72.20 -19.79 -84.96
C ARG A 248 72.89 -19.42 -86.28
N GLN A 249 72.79 -18.16 -86.71
CA GLN A 249 73.47 -17.66 -87.90
C GLN A 249 75.00 -17.68 -87.72
N ALA A 250 75.51 -17.30 -86.54
CA ALA A 250 76.94 -17.39 -86.24
C ALA A 250 77.42 -18.86 -86.23
N GLN A 251 76.65 -19.77 -85.66
CA GLN A 251 76.92 -21.22 -85.69
C GLN A 251 76.91 -21.76 -87.13
N LEU A 252 75.95 -21.33 -87.95
CA LEU A 252 75.83 -21.73 -89.36
C LEU A 252 77.03 -21.23 -90.19
N ASN A 253 77.43 -19.97 -90.01
CA ASN A 253 78.59 -19.41 -90.70
C ASN A 253 79.86 -20.19 -90.36
N HIS A 254 80.05 -20.55 -89.08
CA HIS A 254 81.18 -21.39 -88.66
C HIS A 254 81.14 -22.81 -89.28
N LEU A 255 79.96 -23.40 -89.47
CA LEU A 255 79.81 -24.72 -90.08
C LEU A 255 80.06 -24.68 -91.61
N ILE A 256 79.69 -23.60 -92.29
CA ILE A 256 79.89 -23.41 -93.74
C ILE A 256 81.37 -23.22 -94.10
N GLU A 257 82.18 -22.67 -93.20
CA GLU A 257 83.63 -22.52 -93.39
C GLU A 257 84.38 -23.87 -93.49
N HIS A 258 83.74 -24.99 -93.14
CA HIS A 258 84.36 -26.31 -93.17
C HIS A 258 84.27 -26.98 -94.56
N GLU A 259 85.33 -26.89 -95.35
CA GLU A 259 85.42 -27.51 -96.68
C GLU A 259 85.78 -29.01 -96.62
N TYR A 260 85.13 -29.84 -97.44
CA TYR A 260 85.46 -31.26 -97.62
C TYR A 260 85.35 -31.68 -99.10
N ASP A 261 86.09 -32.72 -99.51
CA ASP A 261 86.08 -33.23 -100.89
C ASP A 261 84.82 -34.09 -101.16
N PRO A 262 83.91 -33.67 -102.06
CA PRO A 262 82.67 -34.40 -102.37
C PRO A 262 82.91 -35.72 -103.11
N THR A 263 84.10 -35.95 -103.67
CA THR A 263 84.44 -37.13 -104.47
C THR A 263 85.11 -38.26 -103.66
N CYS A 264 85.47 -38.01 -102.39
CA CYS A 264 86.08 -38.99 -101.49
C CYS A 264 85.04 -39.65 -100.56
N GLU A 265 84.91 -40.98 -100.63
CA GLU A 265 83.93 -41.78 -99.86
C GLU A 265 84.12 -41.72 -98.32
N PHE A 266 85.35 -41.55 -97.84
CA PHE A 266 85.63 -41.38 -96.40
C PHE A 266 85.35 -39.94 -95.93
N CYS A 267 85.64 -38.93 -96.77
CA CYS A 267 85.36 -37.53 -96.45
C CYS A 267 83.85 -37.25 -96.41
N THR A 268 83.08 -37.80 -97.34
CA THR A 268 81.61 -37.67 -97.37
C THR A 268 80.95 -38.40 -96.19
N ARG A 269 81.43 -39.59 -95.80
CA ARG A 269 80.88 -40.35 -94.67
C ARG A 269 81.23 -39.74 -93.29
N ASN A 270 82.46 -39.25 -93.10
CA ASN A 270 82.87 -38.62 -91.84
C ASN A 270 82.23 -37.24 -91.63
N ASN A 271 81.95 -36.49 -92.70
CA ASN A 271 81.28 -35.19 -92.64
C ASN A 271 79.76 -35.26 -92.79
N GLN A 272 79.17 -36.46 -92.93
CA GLN A 272 77.74 -36.63 -93.14
C GLN A 272 76.89 -36.09 -91.96
N SER A 273 77.41 -36.11 -90.74
CA SER A 273 76.79 -35.49 -89.56
C SER A 273 76.82 -33.96 -89.61
N LEU A 274 77.95 -33.37 -90.04
CA LEU A 274 78.13 -31.93 -90.22
C LEU A 274 77.23 -31.38 -91.32
N VAL A 275 77.11 -32.08 -92.46
CA VAL A 275 76.22 -31.70 -93.56
C VAL A 275 74.75 -31.71 -93.09
N LYS A 276 74.32 -32.75 -92.38
CA LYS A 276 72.96 -32.82 -91.80
C LYS A 276 72.71 -31.72 -90.77
N GLN A 277 73.69 -31.41 -89.91
CA GLN A 277 73.59 -30.31 -88.93
C GLN A 277 73.51 -28.94 -89.61
N THR A 278 74.27 -28.73 -90.69
CA THR A 278 74.27 -27.49 -91.47
C THR A 278 72.93 -27.29 -92.18
N GLU A 279 72.36 -28.35 -92.77
CA GLU A 279 71.01 -28.32 -93.35
C GLU A 279 69.91 -28.08 -92.29
N GLN A 280 69.99 -28.76 -91.14
CA GLN A 280 69.05 -28.57 -90.04
C GLN A 280 69.09 -27.15 -89.49
N LEU A 281 70.28 -26.63 -89.18
CA LEU A 281 70.46 -25.28 -88.68
C LEU A 281 70.07 -24.23 -89.72
N GLY A 282 70.32 -24.50 -91.01
CA GLY A 282 69.86 -23.66 -92.12
C GLY A 282 68.33 -23.59 -92.24
N ASN A 283 67.63 -24.71 -92.00
CA ASN A 283 66.18 -24.73 -91.93
C ASN A 283 65.66 -24.01 -90.68
N GLU A 284 66.26 -24.24 -89.51
CA GLU A 284 65.91 -23.52 -88.28
C GLU A 284 66.09 -22.00 -88.43
N VAL A 285 67.17 -21.54 -89.07
CA VAL A 285 67.39 -20.11 -89.34
C VAL A 285 66.28 -19.55 -90.25
N LYS A 286 65.85 -20.29 -91.27
CA LYS A 286 64.72 -19.90 -92.14
C LYS A 286 63.41 -19.86 -91.38
N ASP A 287 63.14 -20.85 -90.53
CA ASP A 287 61.93 -20.93 -89.73
C ASP A 287 61.86 -19.74 -88.75
N ASN A 288 62.95 -19.43 -88.05
CA ASN A 288 63.04 -18.23 -87.19
C ASN A 288 62.81 -16.93 -87.97
N LEU A 289 63.28 -16.86 -89.22
CA LEU A 289 63.07 -15.69 -90.06
C LEU A 289 61.59 -15.53 -90.42
N SER A 290 60.91 -16.63 -90.74
CA SER A 290 59.47 -16.63 -91.02
C SER A 290 58.65 -16.24 -89.80
N GLU A 291 58.98 -16.76 -88.61
CA GLU A 291 58.32 -16.40 -87.34
C GLU A 291 58.62 -14.96 -86.91
N PHE A 292 59.81 -14.46 -87.21
CA PHE A 292 60.15 -13.06 -86.98
C PHE A 292 59.27 -12.12 -87.81
N TYR A 293 59.12 -12.37 -89.12
CA TYR A 293 58.29 -11.52 -89.98
C TYR A 293 56.81 -11.55 -89.58
N THR A 294 56.27 -12.70 -89.14
CA THR A 294 54.87 -12.77 -88.69
C THR A 294 54.65 -12.00 -87.39
N LEU A 295 55.59 -12.06 -86.45
CA LEU A 295 55.52 -11.28 -85.21
C LEU A 295 55.78 -9.79 -85.44
N GLU A 296 56.65 -9.44 -86.39
CA GLU A 296 56.90 -8.06 -86.80
C GLU A 296 55.63 -7.43 -87.40
N GLU A 297 54.93 -8.15 -88.28
CA GLU A 297 53.64 -7.73 -88.82
C GLU A 297 52.57 -7.55 -87.71
N GLN A 298 52.51 -8.48 -86.74
CA GLN A 298 51.62 -8.34 -85.59
C GLN A 298 51.96 -7.14 -84.71
N SER A 299 53.25 -6.86 -84.52
CA SER A 299 53.74 -5.69 -83.79
C SER A 299 53.30 -4.39 -84.46
N GLU A 300 53.51 -4.27 -85.78
CA GLU A 300 53.07 -3.10 -86.55
C GLU A 300 51.57 -2.87 -86.48
N GLN A 301 50.76 -3.93 -86.59
CA GLN A 301 49.31 -3.86 -86.43
C GLN A 301 48.90 -3.37 -85.03
N LEU A 302 49.56 -3.88 -83.98
CA LEU A 302 49.30 -3.48 -82.60
C LEU A 302 49.70 -2.02 -82.35
N ILE A 303 50.87 -1.58 -82.85
CA ILE A 303 51.33 -0.19 -82.79
C ILE A 303 50.32 0.75 -83.44
N GLY A 304 49.86 0.44 -84.66
CA GLY A 304 48.85 1.23 -85.35
C GLY A 304 47.51 1.29 -84.60
N SER A 305 47.13 0.20 -83.93
CA SER A 305 45.91 0.13 -83.12
C SER A 305 45.97 0.90 -81.79
N LEU A 306 47.17 1.33 -81.39
CA LEU A 306 47.48 2.11 -80.18
C LEU A 306 47.81 3.57 -80.50
N GLU A 307 47.51 4.02 -81.72
CA GLU A 307 47.60 5.44 -82.07
C GLU A 307 46.72 6.26 -81.12
N ASN A 308 47.32 7.23 -80.43
CA ASN A 308 46.72 8.07 -79.38
C ASN A 308 46.47 7.37 -78.02
N TYR A 309 47.15 6.26 -77.71
CA TYR A 309 47.06 5.61 -76.40
C TYR A 309 47.36 6.56 -75.22
N ASP A 310 48.38 7.42 -75.36
CA ASP A 310 48.76 8.36 -74.31
C ASP A 310 47.66 9.40 -74.01
N GLU A 311 46.98 9.90 -75.05
CA GLU A 311 45.83 10.82 -74.89
C GLU A 311 44.66 10.11 -74.19
N LEU A 312 44.38 8.86 -74.60
CA LEU A 312 43.34 8.04 -73.97
C LEU A 312 43.64 7.77 -72.48
N VAL A 313 44.89 7.58 -72.09
CA VAL A 313 45.30 7.42 -70.68
C VAL A 313 45.02 8.70 -69.88
N ILE A 314 45.36 9.87 -70.44
CA ILE A 314 45.12 11.17 -69.79
C ILE A 314 43.62 11.43 -69.61
N ASP A 315 42.82 11.15 -70.64
CA ASP A 315 41.38 11.31 -70.57
C ASP A 315 40.73 10.32 -69.59
N PHE A 316 41.22 9.07 -69.54
CA PHE A 316 40.76 8.07 -68.56
C PHE A 316 41.08 8.49 -67.11
N ASP A 317 42.27 9.04 -66.86
CA ASP A 317 42.62 9.58 -65.53
C ASP A 317 41.72 10.76 -65.14
N SER A 318 41.43 11.64 -66.10
CA SER A 318 40.53 12.77 -65.91
C SER A 318 39.09 12.31 -65.61
N PHE A 319 38.61 11.31 -66.35
CA PHE A 319 37.32 10.67 -66.10
C PHE A 319 37.25 10.06 -64.70
N ARG A 320 38.27 9.29 -64.30
CA ARG A 320 38.31 8.63 -62.98
C ARG A 320 38.25 9.64 -61.83
N ILE A 321 38.99 10.74 -61.95
CA ILE A 321 38.97 11.83 -60.95
C ILE A 321 37.58 12.48 -60.91
N ALA A 322 37.02 12.85 -62.07
CA ALA A 322 35.71 13.48 -62.15
C ALA A 322 34.59 12.58 -61.63
N SER A 323 34.65 11.28 -61.94
CA SER A 323 33.71 10.26 -61.45
C SER A 323 33.75 10.13 -59.92
N GLY A 324 34.96 10.05 -59.34
CA GLY A 324 35.14 10.02 -57.88
C GLY A 324 34.62 11.28 -57.19
N LEU A 325 34.87 12.46 -57.75
CA LEU A 325 34.36 13.73 -57.23
C LEU A 325 32.84 13.83 -57.38
N ALA A 326 32.27 13.41 -58.51
CA ALA A 326 30.83 13.39 -58.74
C ALA A 326 30.10 12.50 -57.74
N GLN A 327 30.63 11.30 -57.48
CA GLN A 327 30.05 10.35 -56.54
C GLN A 327 30.10 10.88 -55.09
N THR A 328 31.23 11.51 -54.71
CA THR A 328 31.39 12.12 -53.39
C THR A 328 30.42 13.29 -53.20
N ALA A 329 30.38 14.23 -54.16
CA ALA A 329 29.47 15.37 -54.14
C ALA A 329 28.00 14.94 -54.12
N HIS A 330 27.64 13.86 -54.84
CA HIS A 330 26.29 13.30 -54.82
C HIS A 330 25.92 12.71 -53.45
N SER A 331 26.83 11.97 -52.82
CA SER A 331 26.65 11.44 -51.47
C SER A 331 26.44 12.56 -50.44
N ASP A 332 27.28 13.61 -50.51
CA ASP A 332 27.17 14.76 -49.62
C ASP A 332 25.88 15.56 -49.87
N LEU A 333 25.44 15.66 -51.12
CA LEU A 333 24.16 16.27 -51.47
C LEU A 333 22.99 15.52 -50.83
N LEU A 334 22.96 14.19 -50.92
CA LEU A 334 21.94 13.36 -50.27
C LEU A 334 21.94 13.55 -48.76
N ASN A 335 23.12 13.58 -48.13
CA ASN A 335 23.27 13.83 -46.70
C ASN A 335 22.78 15.23 -46.29
N ALA A 336 23.06 16.26 -47.10
CA ALA A 336 22.58 17.61 -46.88
C ALA A 336 21.05 17.69 -47.00
N VAL A 337 20.46 17.06 -48.01
CA VAL A 337 18.99 16.99 -48.20
C VAL A 337 18.32 16.29 -47.02
N ALA A 338 18.86 15.15 -46.56
CA ALA A 338 18.35 14.43 -45.40
C ALA A 338 18.42 15.29 -44.12
N SER A 339 19.54 16.00 -43.93
CA SER A 339 19.75 16.91 -42.80
C SER A 339 18.76 18.08 -42.81
N ILE A 340 18.52 18.69 -43.97
CA ILE A 340 17.51 19.76 -44.16
C ILE A 340 16.12 19.25 -43.78
N SER A 341 15.75 18.05 -44.27
CA SER A 341 14.44 17.44 -43.97
C SER A 341 14.25 17.23 -42.47
N ASN A 342 15.24 16.67 -41.78
CA ASN A 342 15.22 16.46 -40.33
C ASN A 342 15.10 17.79 -39.56
N LEU A 343 15.89 18.80 -39.94
CA LEU A 343 15.82 20.13 -39.32
C LEU A 343 14.44 20.78 -39.54
N LYS A 344 13.86 20.68 -40.74
CA LYS A 344 12.51 21.18 -41.03
C LYS A 344 11.45 20.49 -40.15
N ALA A 345 11.53 19.17 -39.96
CA ALA A 345 10.65 18.42 -39.07
C ALA A 345 10.76 18.89 -37.60
N LYS A 346 11.99 19.12 -37.12
CA LYS A 346 12.23 19.68 -35.77
C LYS A 346 11.68 21.10 -35.61
N VAL A 347 11.81 21.93 -36.64
CA VAL A 347 11.23 23.29 -36.66
C VAL A 347 9.71 23.22 -36.59
N THR A 348 9.07 22.33 -37.34
CA THR A 348 7.61 22.17 -37.31
C THR A 348 7.11 21.69 -35.94
N ASP A 349 7.78 20.71 -35.33
CA ASP A 349 7.46 20.25 -33.97
C ASP A 349 7.55 21.40 -32.95
N LYS A 350 8.67 22.11 -32.92
CA LYS A 350 8.83 23.24 -31.98
C LYS A 350 7.85 24.38 -32.24
N LYS A 351 7.50 24.67 -33.50
CA LYS A 351 6.47 25.67 -33.83
C LYS A 351 5.08 25.24 -33.35
N SER A 352 4.75 23.95 -33.40
CA SER A 352 3.48 23.44 -32.86
C SER A 352 3.41 23.61 -31.35
N LYS A 353 4.45 23.20 -30.61
CA LYS A 353 4.56 23.41 -29.15
C LYS A 353 4.47 24.88 -28.78
N LEU A 354 5.12 25.76 -29.55
CA LEU A 354 5.04 27.21 -29.34
C LEU A 354 3.62 27.76 -29.53
N LYS A 355 2.82 27.19 -30.45
CA LYS A 355 1.41 27.55 -30.64
C LYS A 355 0.60 27.19 -29.41
N ASP A 356 0.81 25.99 -28.88
CA ASP A 356 0.10 25.50 -27.69
C ASP A 356 0.44 26.32 -26.44
N VAL A 357 1.73 26.58 -26.20
CA VAL A 357 2.18 27.46 -25.11
C VAL A 357 1.56 28.86 -25.23
N LYS A 358 1.51 29.43 -26.43
CA LYS A 358 0.85 30.73 -26.65
C LYS A 358 -0.65 30.69 -26.39
N ALA A 359 -1.33 29.59 -26.69
CA ALA A 359 -2.76 29.42 -26.39
C ALA A 359 -2.97 29.34 -24.87
N ASN A 360 -2.14 28.58 -24.16
CA ASN A 360 -2.18 28.46 -22.71
C ASN A 360 -1.92 29.80 -22.00
N ILE A 361 -0.96 30.59 -22.48
CA ILE A 361 -0.72 31.96 -21.96
C ILE A 361 -1.96 32.85 -22.13
N LYS A 362 -2.65 32.78 -23.28
CA LYS A 362 -3.89 33.55 -23.49
C LYS A 362 -5.00 33.12 -22.55
N LEU A 363 -5.16 31.81 -22.36
CA LEU A 363 -6.15 31.25 -21.44
C LEU A 363 -5.86 31.66 -19.99
N TYR A 364 -4.58 31.64 -19.58
CA TYR A 364 -4.14 32.14 -18.29
C TYR A 364 -4.57 33.60 -18.10
N HIS A 365 -4.21 34.49 -19.03
CA HIS A 365 -4.60 35.90 -18.94
C HIS A 365 -6.10 36.14 -18.92
N HIS A 366 -6.88 35.34 -19.66
CA HIS A 366 -8.34 35.42 -19.62
C HIS A 366 -8.93 34.98 -18.27
N SER A 367 -8.17 34.23 -17.48
CA SER A 367 -8.62 33.63 -16.23
C SER A 367 -7.95 34.26 -15.00
N ILE A 368 -7.12 35.28 -15.16
CA ILE A 368 -6.48 36.02 -14.04
C ILE A 368 -7.55 36.53 -13.08
N ASP A 369 -8.59 37.20 -13.59
CA ASP A 369 -9.68 37.72 -12.76
C ASP A 369 -10.38 36.63 -11.94
N VAL A 370 -10.42 35.40 -12.46
CA VAL A 370 -11.01 34.24 -11.76
C VAL A 370 -10.03 33.67 -10.74
N ILE A 371 -8.74 33.61 -11.08
CA ILE A 371 -7.68 33.16 -10.17
C ILE A 371 -7.58 34.10 -8.96
N GLU A 372 -7.56 35.41 -9.18
CA GLU A 372 -7.51 36.41 -8.11
C GLU A 372 -8.74 36.33 -7.20
N LYS A 373 -9.94 36.18 -7.79
CA LYS A 373 -11.18 35.98 -7.02
C LYS A 373 -11.16 34.69 -6.21
N ASN A 374 -10.76 33.58 -6.82
CA ASN A 374 -10.69 32.29 -6.12
C ASN A 374 -9.63 32.31 -5.00
N ALA A 375 -8.51 33.01 -5.19
CA ALA A 375 -7.48 33.17 -4.16
C ALA A 375 -7.97 33.95 -2.94
N VAL A 376 -8.77 35.01 -3.15
CA VAL A 376 -9.42 35.73 -2.04
C VAL A 376 -10.42 34.83 -1.31
N ILE A 377 -11.17 34.00 -2.06
CA ILE A 377 -12.09 33.02 -1.46
C ILE A 377 -11.31 31.96 -0.67
N ASP A 378 -10.14 31.53 -1.13
CA ASP A 378 -9.25 30.60 -0.41
C ASP A 378 -8.80 31.20 0.93
N GLU A 379 -8.34 32.44 0.94
CA GLU A 379 -7.94 33.14 2.18
C GLU A 379 -9.10 33.24 3.19
N GLN A 380 -10.31 33.54 2.71
CA GLN A 380 -11.52 33.56 3.55
C GLN A 380 -11.89 32.19 4.10
N ILE A 381 -11.71 31.13 3.31
CA ILE A 381 -11.95 29.75 3.76
C ILE A 381 -10.93 29.38 4.84
N ASP A 382 -9.65 29.70 4.64
CA ASP A 382 -8.59 29.40 5.61
C ASP A 382 -8.86 30.07 6.96
N GLU A 383 -9.28 31.34 6.96
CA GLU A 383 -9.67 32.06 8.19
C GLU A 383 -10.87 31.40 8.90
N LEU A 384 -11.88 30.97 8.13
CA LEU A 384 -13.06 30.29 8.68
C LEU A 384 -12.75 28.88 9.19
N GLU A 385 -11.87 28.14 8.53
CA GLU A 385 -11.41 26.82 8.98
C GLU A 385 -10.61 26.93 10.28
N GLN A 386 -9.76 27.95 10.42
CA GLN A 386 -9.10 28.24 11.69
C GLN A 386 -10.12 28.52 12.80
N ARG A 387 -11.12 29.35 12.53
CA ARG A 387 -12.18 29.66 13.50
C ARG A 387 -13.04 28.44 13.86
N GLN A 388 -13.32 27.58 12.88
CA GLN A 388 -14.01 26.30 13.11
C GLN A 388 -13.21 25.40 14.06
N GLN A 389 -11.89 25.36 13.88
CA GLN A 389 -11.00 24.59 14.74
C GLN A 389 -10.99 25.14 16.17
N GLU A 390 -10.91 26.46 16.35
CA GLU A 390 -10.98 27.13 17.66
C GLU A 390 -12.28 26.77 18.40
N PHE A 391 -13.44 26.93 17.75
CA PHE A 391 -14.73 26.57 18.35
C PHE A 391 -14.86 25.07 18.65
N THR A 392 -14.27 24.22 17.81
CA THR A 392 -14.27 22.76 18.04
C THR A 392 -13.50 22.42 19.31
N ASP A 393 -12.35 23.06 19.55
CA ASP A 393 -11.54 22.82 20.73
C ASP A 393 -12.17 23.42 21.99
N GLU A 394 -12.77 24.61 21.90
CA GLU A 394 -13.59 25.18 23.00
C GLU A 394 -14.72 24.25 23.40
N ARG A 395 -15.44 23.68 22.42
CA ARG A 395 -16.52 22.73 22.66
C ARG A 395 -16.03 21.45 23.36
N LYS A 396 -14.86 20.91 23.00
CA LYS A 396 -14.28 19.73 23.67
C LYS A 396 -13.98 20.01 25.14
N VAL A 397 -13.40 21.18 25.44
CA VAL A 397 -13.14 21.61 26.82
C VAL A 397 -14.45 21.73 27.59
N LEU A 398 -15.46 22.33 26.99
CA LEU A 398 -16.77 22.52 27.60
C LEU A 398 -17.49 21.20 27.86
N ASP A 399 -17.48 20.25 26.92
CA ASP A 399 -18.07 18.93 27.09
C ASP A 399 -17.39 18.15 28.23
N THR A 400 -16.08 18.32 28.41
CA THR A 400 -15.35 17.73 29.53
C THR A 400 -15.80 18.31 30.87
N LYS A 401 -15.98 19.64 30.95
CA LYS A 401 -16.51 20.32 32.14
C LYS A 401 -17.94 19.86 32.45
N ILE A 402 -18.82 19.80 31.44
CA ILE A 402 -20.21 19.34 31.57
C ILE A 402 -20.26 17.92 32.15
N ARG A 403 -19.44 16.98 31.63
CA ARG A 403 -19.37 15.62 32.17
C ARG A 403 -18.93 15.60 33.63
N GLY A 404 -17.95 16.43 33.99
CA GLY A 404 -17.47 16.56 35.36
C GLY A 404 -18.56 17.07 36.32
N VAL A 405 -19.23 18.16 35.96
CA VAL A 405 -20.34 18.73 36.74
C VAL A 405 -21.51 17.75 36.84
N HIS A 406 -21.89 17.12 35.74
CA HIS A 406 -22.95 16.11 35.70
C HIS A 406 -22.64 14.93 36.64
N GLY A 407 -21.39 14.44 36.60
CA GLY A 407 -20.95 13.37 37.49
C GLY A 407 -21.09 13.73 38.98
N ARG A 408 -20.62 14.93 39.37
CA ARG A 408 -20.78 15.43 40.76
C ARG A 408 -22.25 15.57 41.14
N LEU A 409 -23.07 16.15 40.26
CA LEU A 409 -24.51 16.31 40.47
C LEU A 409 -25.19 14.95 40.73
N GLN A 410 -24.85 13.91 39.96
CA GLN A 410 -25.40 12.57 40.15
C GLN A 410 -24.96 11.95 41.49
N VAL A 411 -23.71 12.14 41.89
CA VAL A 411 -23.21 11.68 43.20
C VAL A 411 -23.97 12.35 44.34
N HIS A 412 -24.15 13.68 44.30
CA HIS A 412 -24.91 14.39 45.33
C HIS A 412 -26.38 13.96 45.37
N LYS A 413 -27.03 13.75 44.20
CA LYS A 413 -28.40 13.23 44.12
C LYS A 413 -28.51 11.79 44.65
N ALA A 414 -27.52 10.95 44.43
CA ALA A 414 -27.47 9.60 45.00
C ALA A 414 -27.29 9.63 46.52
N ASN A 415 -26.40 10.49 47.03
CA ASN A 415 -26.20 10.65 48.47
C ASN A 415 -27.45 11.19 49.17
N LYS A 416 -28.14 12.16 48.56
CA LYS A 416 -29.42 12.65 49.08
C LYS A 416 -30.46 11.51 49.19
N ARG A 417 -30.56 10.66 48.16
CA ARG A 417 -31.47 9.50 48.19
C ARG A 417 -31.15 8.53 49.32
N LYS A 418 -29.86 8.18 49.50
CA LYS A 418 -29.41 7.32 50.59
C LYS A 418 -29.78 7.88 51.97
N ILE A 419 -29.59 9.18 52.18
CA ILE A 419 -29.96 9.80 53.46
C ILE A 419 -31.47 9.75 53.67
N ILE A 420 -32.29 9.99 52.64
CA ILE A 420 -33.74 9.88 52.75
C ILE A 420 -34.17 8.43 53.07
N GLU A 421 -33.54 7.44 52.44
CA GLU A 421 -33.77 6.02 52.74
C GLU A 421 -33.42 5.71 54.21
N SER A 422 -32.27 6.17 54.70
CA SER A 422 -31.88 6.00 56.11
C SER A 422 -32.83 6.70 57.10
N ILE A 423 -33.43 7.84 56.71
CA ILE A 423 -34.46 8.50 57.54
C ILE A 423 -35.74 7.66 57.60
N SER A 424 -36.18 7.11 56.46
CA SER A 424 -37.34 6.20 56.42
C SER A 424 -37.13 4.96 57.29
N GLU A 425 -35.93 4.36 57.24
CA GLU A 425 -35.56 3.22 58.09
C GLU A 425 -35.59 3.59 59.59
N MET A 426 -35.18 4.81 59.96
CA MET A 426 -35.30 5.28 61.35
C MET A 426 -36.76 5.44 61.78
N GLU A 427 -37.62 6.02 60.94
CA GLU A 427 -39.05 6.17 61.24
C GLU A 427 -39.73 4.81 61.47
N GLU A 428 -39.38 3.80 60.67
CA GLU A 428 -39.86 2.42 60.87
C GLU A 428 -39.38 1.84 62.20
N LEU A 429 -38.10 2.02 62.55
CA LEU A 429 -37.54 1.57 63.83
C LEU A 429 -38.21 2.26 65.03
N GLU A 430 -38.53 3.55 64.93
CA GLU A 430 -39.26 4.29 65.97
C GLU A 430 -40.65 3.72 66.19
N GLN A 431 -41.39 3.41 65.12
CA GLN A 431 -42.71 2.78 65.22
C GLN A 431 -42.63 1.39 65.87
N ILE A 432 -41.63 0.58 65.49
CA ILE A 432 -41.39 -0.74 66.08
C ILE A 432 -41.09 -0.62 67.56
N ILE A 433 -40.23 0.33 67.96
CA ILE A 433 -39.90 0.58 69.37
C ILE A 433 -41.15 1.00 70.15
N GLN A 434 -41.95 1.93 69.63
CA GLN A 434 -43.20 2.37 70.27
C GLN A 434 -44.19 1.21 70.45
N ALA A 435 -44.31 0.34 69.45
CA ALA A 435 -45.17 -0.84 69.54
C ALA A 435 -44.69 -1.81 70.62
N TYR A 436 -43.39 -2.07 70.72
CA TYR A 436 -42.82 -2.90 71.78
C TYR A 436 -42.92 -2.23 73.16
N GLU A 437 -42.74 -0.91 73.26
CA GLU A 437 -42.93 -0.15 74.51
C GLU A 437 -44.37 -0.29 75.01
N TYR A 438 -45.36 -0.08 74.14
CA TYR A 438 -46.77 -0.22 74.49
C TYR A 438 -47.10 -1.66 74.92
N TYR A 439 -46.54 -2.65 74.24
CA TYR A 439 -46.70 -4.06 74.60
C TYR A 439 -46.09 -4.37 75.98
N VAL A 440 -44.85 -3.92 76.20
CA VAL A 440 -44.11 -4.12 77.46
C VAL A 440 -44.85 -3.42 78.62
N GLU A 441 -45.37 -2.22 78.43
CA GLU A 441 -46.17 -1.50 79.43
C GLU A 441 -47.51 -2.17 79.72
N ALA A 442 -48.21 -2.67 78.70
CA ALA A 442 -49.50 -3.34 78.87
C ALA A 442 -49.38 -4.71 79.57
N VAL A 443 -48.25 -5.41 79.37
CA VAL A 443 -47.97 -6.72 79.96
C VAL A 443 -47.25 -6.61 81.30
N LYS A 444 -46.74 -5.43 81.65
CA LYS A 444 -46.07 -5.15 82.92
C LYS A 444 -47.02 -5.42 84.09
N ARG A 445 -46.65 -6.41 84.92
CA ARG A 445 -47.34 -6.74 86.17
C ARG A 445 -47.01 -5.77 87.29
#